data_AF-A0A534K0Y5-F1
#
_entry.id   AF-A0A534K0Y5-F1
#
_cell.length_a   1.000
_cell.length_b   1.000
_cell.length_c   1.000
_cell.angle_alpha   90.00
_cell.angle_beta   90.00
_cell.angle_gamma   90.00
#
_symmetry.space_group_name_H-M   'P 1'
#
loop_
_entity.id
_entity.type
_entity.pdbx_description
1 polymer ?
#
loop_
_entity_poly.entity_id
_entity_poly.type
_entity_poly.pdbx_seq_one_letter_code
_entity_poly.pdbx_strand_id
1 'polypeptide(L)'
;MKTDEAATCRYSTAAGVAYSRTRDTFSTTGGTSHSTAVGGLEDGSTFTFYVRCQDLSRNANRDDYPIRFSVQSGDDCGTPSANAYGAWTPAVGASDPSSSGPVGTWTFVPSPKVESASPSIIVDNSLQGIEAIAPDDVWTVGYANNPNGPQYSIQTLALHWDGSAWSIVATPNAPMDWSRLYGVAATSSNDVWAVGASQDVASVPGRTLIEHWDGTAWSIVPSTSPGAVVNELRAVATLSTNDAWAVGFCAGWYRSSTLILHWDGGSWSRVPSPNPNAELASNELYGIAAFSADDIWAVGVSGNSSNPYAPLAVHWDGAAWSAISTDGLGGGGYGSFFRSVSGTSSGDMLAVGATVFDAGFDGGIRHVAFAAHWDGAAWTQITDFTFLDPGEYYSSTNFYGVSVVASDFAWVVGEASGDAWLFHWDGMSLNEVPAPDLPWYNTLYAVDALGTEIAWAAGRYAIEGENGTKTLTERYSAP
;
A
#
# COMPACT_ATOMS: atom_id res chain seq x y z
N MET A 1 0.96 25.44 -15.02
CA MET A 1 -0.18 26.34 -15.34
C MET A 1 -0.58 26.18 -16.80
N LYS A 2 -1.72 26.73 -17.22
CA LYS A 2 -2.18 26.73 -18.63
C LYS A 2 -2.53 28.15 -19.09
N THR A 3 -2.43 28.38 -20.39
CA THR A 3 -2.94 29.56 -21.12
C THR A 3 -4.02 29.10 -22.11
N ASP A 4 -4.88 30.02 -22.53
CA ASP A 4 -5.93 29.82 -23.54
C ASP A 4 -5.36 29.80 -24.98
N GLU A 5 -4.19 30.40 -25.20
CA GLU A 5 -3.45 30.31 -26.46
C GLU A 5 -1.97 29.92 -26.27
N ALA A 6 -1.26 29.72 -27.38
CA ALA A 6 0.16 29.35 -27.39
C ALA A 6 1.06 30.54 -26.99
N ALA A 7 1.78 30.41 -25.88
CA ALA A 7 2.56 31.50 -25.29
C ALA A 7 3.92 31.04 -24.75
N THR A 8 4.88 31.96 -24.67
CA THR A 8 6.12 31.78 -23.89
C THR A 8 5.94 32.43 -22.53
N CYS A 9 6.11 31.67 -21.44
CA CYS A 9 5.92 32.13 -20.07
C CYS A 9 7.24 32.24 -19.30
N ARG A 10 7.32 33.25 -18.44
CA ARG A 10 8.47 33.61 -17.59
C ARG A 10 8.01 33.98 -16.19
N TYR A 11 8.86 33.78 -15.19
CA TYR A 11 8.52 34.04 -13.79
C TYR A 11 9.56 34.91 -13.07
N SER A 12 9.13 35.58 -12.01
CA SER A 12 9.98 36.36 -11.11
C SER A 12 9.56 36.14 -9.66
N THR A 13 10.49 36.24 -8.71
CA THR A 13 10.18 36.31 -7.27
C THR A 13 9.75 37.72 -6.82
N ALA A 14 9.85 38.72 -7.70
CA ALA A 14 9.43 40.10 -7.45
C ALA A 14 8.22 40.49 -8.32
N ALA A 15 7.24 41.16 -7.70
CA ALA A 15 6.06 41.68 -8.39
C ALA A 15 6.41 42.84 -9.34
N GLY A 16 5.58 43.05 -10.36
CA GLY A 16 5.66 44.17 -11.30
C GLY A 16 6.80 44.10 -12.32
N VAL A 17 7.54 42.99 -12.39
CA VAL A 17 8.64 42.82 -13.35
C VAL A 17 8.08 42.56 -14.75
N ALA A 18 8.15 43.56 -15.62
CA ALA A 18 7.71 43.45 -17.01
C ALA A 18 8.41 42.28 -17.74
N TYR A 19 7.66 41.56 -18.59
CA TYR A 19 8.09 40.33 -19.27
C TYR A 19 9.47 40.41 -19.96
N SER A 20 9.83 41.57 -20.54
CA SER A 20 11.13 41.79 -21.19
C SER A 20 12.32 41.89 -20.22
N ARG A 21 12.06 42.08 -18.92
CA ARG A 21 13.05 42.11 -17.84
C ARG A 21 13.06 40.83 -17.01
N THR A 22 11.98 40.07 -17.02
CA THR A 22 11.90 38.72 -16.45
C THR A 22 12.88 37.80 -17.20
N ARG A 23 13.77 37.12 -16.46
CA ARG A 23 14.84 36.30 -17.03
C ARG A 23 14.48 34.82 -17.01
N ASP A 24 13.95 34.36 -15.89
CA ASP A 24 13.65 32.96 -15.65
C ASP A 24 12.44 32.53 -16.51
N THR A 25 12.67 31.56 -17.37
CA THR A 25 11.71 31.08 -18.37
C THR A 25 11.29 29.66 -17.98
N PHE A 26 10.01 29.32 -18.19
CA PHE A 26 9.52 27.98 -17.88
C PHE A 26 10.23 26.93 -18.74
N SER A 27 10.65 25.80 -18.14
CA SER A 27 11.28 24.68 -18.86
C SER A 27 10.41 24.14 -20.00
N THR A 28 9.10 24.02 -19.75
CA THR A 28 8.09 23.68 -20.76
C THR A 28 7.29 24.93 -21.05
N THR A 29 7.40 25.47 -22.27
CA THR A 29 6.61 26.62 -22.72
C THR A 29 6.56 26.71 -24.25
N GLY A 30 5.78 27.65 -24.80
CA GLY A 30 5.53 27.79 -26.25
C GLY A 30 4.23 27.13 -26.73
N GLY A 31 3.63 26.26 -25.91
CA GLY A 31 2.27 25.72 -26.11
C GLY A 31 1.23 26.41 -25.21
N THR A 32 0.13 25.71 -24.91
CA THR A 32 -0.91 26.15 -23.95
C THR A 32 -0.68 25.64 -22.52
N SER A 33 0.31 24.76 -22.30
CA SER A 33 0.65 24.21 -20.98
C SER A 33 2.09 24.54 -20.62
N HIS A 34 2.32 24.96 -19.37
CA HIS A 34 3.59 25.47 -18.90
C HIS A 34 3.98 24.87 -17.55
N SER A 35 5.20 24.34 -17.46
CA SER A 35 5.79 23.79 -16.24
C SER A 35 7.28 24.12 -16.12
N THR A 36 7.77 24.20 -14.89
CA THR A 36 9.18 24.42 -14.55
C THR A 36 9.43 23.88 -13.16
N ALA A 37 10.60 23.29 -12.93
CA ALA A 37 11.06 23.03 -11.57
C ALA A 37 11.54 24.34 -10.94
N VAL A 38 11.45 24.43 -9.61
CA VAL A 38 12.01 25.52 -8.81
C VAL A 38 12.80 24.93 -7.64
N GLY A 39 13.97 25.48 -7.35
CA GLY A 39 14.86 25.03 -6.28
C GLY A 39 15.20 26.17 -5.31
N GLY A 40 15.93 25.85 -4.24
CA GLY A 40 16.22 26.82 -3.17
C GLY A 40 14.99 27.17 -2.33
N LEU A 41 14.09 26.19 -2.14
CA LEU A 41 12.96 26.30 -1.23
C LEU A 41 13.41 25.91 0.19
N GLU A 42 12.80 26.53 1.19
CA GLU A 42 13.11 26.33 2.61
C GLU A 42 11.83 26.00 3.38
N ASP A 43 11.91 25.03 4.29
CA ASP A 43 10.82 24.61 5.17
C ASP A 43 10.23 25.78 5.97
N GLY A 44 8.91 25.77 6.16
CA GLY A 44 8.16 26.81 6.86
C GLY A 44 8.01 28.13 6.08
N SER A 45 8.60 28.25 4.88
CA SER A 45 8.59 29.50 4.11
C SER A 45 7.50 29.53 3.04
N THR A 46 6.88 30.71 2.87
CA THR A 46 5.93 30.98 1.78
C THR A 46 6.63 31.62 0.59
N PHE A 47 6.52 30.98 -0.56
CA PHE A 47 7.08 31.45 -1.83
C PHE A 47 5.97 32.05 -2.71
N THR A 48 6.30 33.09 -3.48
CA THR A 48 5.40 33.67 -4.47
C THR A 48 6.19 33.95 -5.75
N PHE A 49 5.70 33.39 -6.85
CA PHE A 49 6.25 33.56 -8.19
C PHE A 49 5.24 34.32 -9.05
N TYR A 50 5.68 35.42 -9.66
CA TYR A 50 4.89 36.30 -10.50
C TYR A 50 5.14 35.92 -11.95
N VAL A 51 4.14 35.31 -12.59
CA VAL A 51 4.24 34.79 -13.95
C VAL A 51 3.71 35.81 -14.97
N ARG A 52 4.45 35.93 -16.07
CA ARG A 52 4.04 36.66 -17.27
C ARG A 52 4.25 35.82 -18.51
N CYS A 53 3.32 35.92 -19.45
CA CYS A 53 3.34 35.18 -20.70
C CYS A 53 3.23 36.14 -21.88
N GLN A 54 3.90 35.78 -22.98
CA GLN A 54 3.87 36.50 -24.26
C GLN A 54 3.41 35.57 -25.37
N ASP A 55 2.39 35.99 -26.11
CA ASP A 55 1.86 35.26 -27.27
C ASP A 55 2.85 35.24 -28.47
N LEU A 56 2.52 34.49 -29.52
CA LEU A 56 3.30 34.47 -30.76
C LEU A 56 3.30 35.81 -31.52
N SER A 57 2.35 36.70 -31.24
CA SER A 57 2.26 38.06 -31.79
C SER A 57 3.08 39.10 -31.00
N ARG A 58 3.78 38.67 -29.95
CA ARG A 58 4.58 39.46 -28.99
C ARG A 58 3.78 40.34 -28.03
N ASN A 59 2.48 40.13 -27.88
CA ASN A 59 1.69 40.73 -26.80
C ASN A 59 2.01 40.01 -25.49
N ALA A 60 2.52 40.74 -24.50
CA ALA A 60 2.74 40.22 -23.16
C ALA A 60 1.65 40.72 -22.20
N ASN A 61 1.24 39.89 -21.24
CA ASN A 61 0.31 40.31 -20.19
C ASN A 61 0.90 41.46 -19.35
N ARG A 62 0.05 42.43 -19.01
CA ARG A 62 0.45 43.66 -18.30
C ARG A 62 0.50 43.47 -16.79
N ASP A 63 -0.29 42.54 -16.29
CA ASP A 63 -0.43 42.20 -14.88
C ASP A 63 0.26 40.87 -14.58
N ASP A 64 0.66 40.66 -13.33
CA ASP A 64 1.28 39.40 -12.91
C ASP A 64 0.20 38.36 -12.62
N TYR A 65 0.45 37.10 -12.97
CA TYR A 65 -0.29 35.96 -12.43
C TYR A 65 0.50 35.37 -11.24
N PRO A 66 0.08 35.59 -9.98
CA PRO A 66 0.79 35.10 -8.82
C PRO A 66 0.51 33.61 -8.58
N ILE A 67 1.56 32.80 -8.59
CA ILE A 67 1.56 31.44 -8.05
C ILE A 67 2.16 31.52 -6.65
N ARG A 68 1.35 31.26 -5.62
CA ARG A 68 1.77 31.29 -4.22
C ARG A 68 1.58 29.91 -3.60
N PHE A 69 2.60 29.42 -2.91
CA PHE A 69 2.57 28.19 -2.14
C PHE A 69 3.50 28.32 -0.92
N SER A 70 3.32 27.47 0.09
CA SER A 70 4.25 27.37 1.21
C SER A 70 4.90 25.99 1.20
N VAL A 71 6.15 25.92 1.62
CA VAL A 71 6.74 24.64 2.07
C VAL A 71 6.46 24.54 3.56
N GLN A 72 5.84 23.44 3.98
CA GLN A 72 5.44 23.23 5.37
C GLN A 72 6.68 22.85 6.19
N SER A 73 6.88 23.49 7.35
CA SER A 73 7.88 23.03 8.32
C SER A 73 7.35 21.78 9.01
N GLY A 74 8.17 20.74 9.13
CA GLY A 74 7.78 19.40 9.57
C GLY A 74 6.83 19.35 10.77
N ASP A 75 5.55 19.14 10.46
CA ASP A 75 4.49 18.55 11.28
C ASP A 75 3.22 18.48 10.41
N ASP A 76 3.06 17.39 9.66
CA ASP A 76 1.91 17.18 8.75
C ASP A 76 0.60 16.87 9.50
N CYS A 77 0.63 16.81 10.83
CA CYS A 77 -0.46 16.38 11.69
C CYS A 77 -1.41 17.51 12.15
N GLY A 78 -1.75 18.46 11.26
CA GLY A 78 -3.09 19.08 11.22
C GLY A 78 -3.25 20.60 11.36
N THR A 79 -4.14 21.18 10.52
CA THR A 79 -5.16 22.22 10.81
C THR A 79 -6.01 22.52 9.53
N PRO A 80 -7.19 23.21 9.58
CA PRO A 80 -8.22 23.05 8.52
C PRO A 80 -8.72 24.31 7.76
N SER A 81 -9.08 24.19 6.45
CA SER A 81 -10.16 25.00 5.82
C SER A 81 -10.73 24.53 4.44
N ALA A 82 -11.99 24.07 4.43
CA ALA A 82 -13.10 24.35 3.46
C ALA A 82 -13.05 24.16 1.90
N ASN A 83 -13.83 23.15 1.41
CA ASN A 83 -14.93 23.19 0.39
C ASN A 83 -14.77 22.82 -1.13
N ALA A 84 -15.44 21.71 -1.54
CA ALA A 84 -16.50 21.57 -2.60
C ALA A 84 -16.30 20.84 -3.98
N TYR A 85 -16.70 19.55 -4.03
CA TYR A 85 -17.64 18.82 -4.93
C TYR A 85 -17.58 18.76 -6.50
N GLY A 86 -17.76 17.54 -7.05
CA GLY A 86 -18.35 17.23 -8.39
C GLY A 86 -18.12 15.77 -8.88
N ALA A 87 -19.13 15.07 -9.46
CA ALA A 87 -19.07 13.61 -9.80
C ALA A 87 -19.72 13.21 -11.14
N TRP A 88 -19.38 12.03 -11.71
CA TRP A 88 -20.06 11.35 -12.86
C TRP A 88 -19.82 9.82 -12.93
N THR A 89 -20.61 9.08 -13.72
CA THR A 89 -20.77 7.60 -13.73
C THR A 89 -20.02 6.83 -14.84
N PRO A 90 -19.67 5.54 -14.66
CA PRO A 90 -19.00 4.70 -15.66
C PRO A 90 -19.93 3.81 -16.52
N ALA A 91 -19.38 3.20 -17.58
CA ALA A 91 -20.01 2.16 -18.40
C ALA A 91 -19.02 1.01 -18.67
N VAL A 92 -19.54 -0.21 -18.91
CA VAL A 92 -18.77 -1.48 -18.91
C VAL A 92 -18.67 -2.06 -20.33
N GLY A 93 -17.59 -2.82 -20.62
CA GLY A 93 -17.45 -3.69 -21.79
C GLY A 93 -16.63 -4.94 -21.44
N ALA A 94 -16.88 -6.08 -22.10
CA ALA A 94 -16.31 -7.39 -21.77
C ALA A 94 -16.09 -8.30 -23.00
N SER A 95 -15.05 -9.16 -22.96
CA SER A 95 -14.72 -10.26 -23.90
C SER A 95 -13.32 -10.84 -23.56
N ASP A 96 -12.95 -12.12 -23.64
CA ASP A 96 -13.67 -13.42 -23.81
C ASP A 96 -12.64 -14.54 -23.46
N PRO A 97 -12.90 -15.53 -22.58
CA PRO A 97 -11.82 -16.22 -21.84
C PRO A 97 -11.14 -17.36 -22.61
N SER A 98 -9.81 -17.27 -22.78
CA SER A 98 -8.95 -18.41 -23.11
C SER A 98 -7.52 -18.24 -22.58
N SER A 99 -7.36 -18.28 -21.26
CA SER A 99 -6.04 -18.19 -20.60
C SER A 99 -5.46 -19.59 -20.36
N SER A 100 -4.30 -19.85 -20.96
CA SER A 100 -3.47 -21.02 -20.69
C SER A 100 -2.68 -20.80 -19.40
N GLY A 101 -3.37 -20.86 -18.27
CA GLY A 101 -2.77 -20.67 -16.94
C GLY A 101 -1.67 -21.69 -16.61
N PRO A 102 -0.81 -21.40 -15.62
CA PRO A 102 0.28 -22.27 -15.21
C PRO A 102 -0.23 -23.65 -14.75
N VAL A 103 0.52 -24.70 -15.08
CA VAL A 103 0.05 -26.10 -14.98
C VAL A 103 0.13 -26.67 -13.55
N GLY A 104 0.69 -25.93 -12.59
CA GLY A 104 0.76 -26.33 -11.18
C GLY A 104 -0.57 -26.14 -10.44
N THR A 105 -0.59 -26.51 -9.16
CA THR A 105 -1.78 -26.35 -8.32
C THR A 105 -1.44 -25.68 -6.99
N TRP A 106 -2.33 -24.79 -6.55
CA TRP A 106 -2.38 -24.35 -5.16
C TRP A 106 -2.87 -25.48 -4.26
N THR A 107 -2.30 -25.60 -3.07
CA THR A 107 -2.63 -26.62 -2.08
C THR A 107 -2.66 -26.03 -0.68
N PHE A 108 -3.62 -26.44 0.14
CA PHE A 108 -3.63 -26.10 1.56
C PHE A 108 -2.47 -26.79 2.28
N VAL A 109 -1.67 -26.01 3.01
CA VAL A 109 -0.60 -26.51 3.88
C VAL A 109 -1.04 -26.31 5.33
N PRO A 110 -1.17 -27.38 6.15
CA PRO A 110 -1.60 -27.23 7.53
C PRO A 110 -0.65 -26.34 8.35
N SER A 111 -1.18 -25.26 8.93
CA SER A 111 -0.49 -24.41 9.89
C SER A 111 -1.02 -24.59 11.32
N PRO A 112 -0.17 -24.47 12.35
CA PRO A 112 -0.58 -24.41 13.74
C PRO A 112 -1.25 -23.07 14.05
N LYS A 113 -2.14 -23.09 15.04
CA LYS A 113 -2.89 -21.93 15.52
C LYS A 113 -2.80 -21.83 17.03
N VAL A 114 -3.01 -20.64 17.57
CA VAL A 114 -3.16 -20.42 19.02
C VAL A 114 -4.54 -20.93 19.45
N GLU A 115 -4.56 -21.68 20.56
CA GLU A 115 -5.77 -22.25 21.17
C GLU A 115 -5.81 -21.90 22.67
N SER A 116 -7.01 -21.83 23.25
CA SER A 116 -7.18 -21.72 24.70
C SER A 116 -7.38 -23.09 25.34
N ALA A 117 -6.80 -23.27 26.53
CA ALA A 117 -7.10 -24.41 27.39
C ALA A 117 -8.56 -24.40 27.91
N SER A 118 -9.26 -23.26 27.80
CA SER A 118 -10.69 -23.16 28.10
C SER A 118 -11.52 -23.26 26.82
N PRO A 119 -12.38 -24.29 26.65
CA PRO A 119 -13.21 -24.46 25.46
C PRO A 119 -14.32 -23.41 25.32
N SER A 120 -14.48 -22.50 26.29
CA SER A 120 -15.38 -21.35 26.20
C SER A 120 -14.71 -20.09 25.63
N ILE A 121 -13.39 -20.10 25.42
CA ILE A 121 -12.64 -18.98 24.85
C ILE A 121 -12.34 -19.30 23.39
N ILE A 122 -12.96 -18.53 22.52
CA ILE A 122 -12.71 -18.53 21.08
C ILE A 122 -11.45 -17.71 20.81
N VAL A 123 -10.50 -18.31 20.09
CA VAL A 123 -9.27 -17.64 19.66
C VAL A 123 -9.34 -17.41 18.16
N ASP A 124 -9.54 -16.15 17.77
CA ASP A 124 -9.30 -15.74 16.39
C ASP A 124 -7.80 -15.77 16.11
N ASN A 125 -7.44 -16.32 14.96
CA ASN A 125 -6.10 -16.32 14.41
C ASN A 125 -6.18 -15.74 13.00
N SER A 126 -5.30 -14.79 12.68
CA SER A 126 -5.13 -14.29 11.32
C SER A 126 -3.66 -14.08 11.04
N LEU A 127 -3.18 -14.71 9.97
CA LEU A 127 -1.95 -14.30 9.32
C LEU A 127 -2.26 -13.09 8.43
N GLN A 128 -1.26 -12.25 8.15
CA GLN A 128 -1.41 -10.95 7.47
C GLN A 128 -0.29 -10.71 6.46
N GLY A 129 0.96 -11.02 6.83
CA GLY A 129 2.13 -10.94 5.94
C GLY A 129 2.79 -12.30 5.76
N ILE A 130 3.49 -12.50 4.65
CA ILE A 130 4.32 -13.68 4.36
C ILE A 130 5.59 -13.24 3.61
N GLU A 131 6.69 -13.92 3.88
CA GLU A 131 8.01 -13.73 3.26
C GLU A 131 8.61 -15.12 3.01
N ALA A 132 8.97 -15.44 1.77
CA ALA A 132 9.57 -16.71 1.40
C ALA A 132 11.05 -16.52 1.07
N ILE A 133 11.93 -16.97 1.97
CA ILE A 133 13.39 -16.86 1.84
C ILE A 133 13.92 -18.02 0.98
N ALA A 134 13.37 -19.21 1.19
CA ALA A 134 13.68 -20.43 0.45
C ALA A 134 12.47 -21.40 0.48
N PRO A 135 12.43 -22.45 -0.37
CA PRO A 135 11.34 -23.43 -0.38
C PRO A 135 11.11 -24.15 0.96
N ASP A 136 12.13 -24.14 1.81
CA ASP A 136 12.24 -24.70 3.15
C ASP A 136 12.45 -23.65 4.26
N ASP A 137 12.30 -22.36 3.95
CA ASP A 137 12.42 -21.25 4.91
C ASP A 137 11.43 -20.13 4.55
N VAL A 138 10.29 -20.10 5.25
CA VAL A 138 9.21 -19.13 5.01
C VAL A 138 8.70 -18.62 6.36
N TRP A 139 8.52 -17.31 6.46
CA TRP A 139 7.96 -16.66 7.63
C TRP A 139 6.59 -16.08 7.32
N THR A 140 5.66 -16.18 8.25
CA THR A 140 4.38 -15.47 8.18
C THR A 140 4.03 -14.87 9.53
N VAL A 141 3.50 -13.66 9.51
CA VAL A 141 3.18 -12.88 10.70
C VAL A 141 1.74 -12.40 10.68
N GLY A 142 1.22 -12.12 11.87
CA GLY A 142 -0.15 -11.67 12.05
C GLY A 142 -0.49 -11.49 13.52
N TYR A 143 -1.65 -12.01 13.91
CA TYR A 143 -2.13 -11.92 15.28
C TYR A 143 -3.01 -13.10 15.70
N ALA A 144 -3.14 -13.28 17.02
CA ALA A 144 -4.16 -14.11 17.64
C ALA A 144 -4.78 -13.43 18.88
N ASN A 145 -6.03 -13.71 19.21
CA ASN A 145 -6.60 -13.25 20.49
C ASN A 145 -5.89 -13.98 21.66
N ASN A 146 -5.57 -13.26 22.74
CA ASN A 146 -4.86 -13.82 23.89
C ASN A 146 -5.72 -14.90 24.60
N PRO A 147 -5.36 -16.20 24.54
CA PRO A 147 -6.18 -17.28 25.08
C PRO A 147 -6.26 -17.29 26.61
N ASN A 148 -5.36 -16.56 27.28
CA ASN A 148 -5.17 -16.54 28.73
C ASN A 148 -5.39 -15.14 29.35
N GLY A 149 -5.74 -14.14 28.53
CA GLY A 149 -5.94 -12.76 28.95
C GLY A 149 -7.42 -12.37 29.05
N PRO A 150 -7.71 -11.06 29.20
CA PRO A 150 -9.06 -10.53 28.95
C PRO A 150 -9.52 -10.89 27.53
N GLN A 151 -10.82 -11.17 27.36
CA GLN A 151 -11.42 -11.80 26.16
C GLN A 151 -11.25 -11.03 24.82
N TYR A 152 -10.56 -9.89 24.81
CA TYR A 152 -10.34 -9.03 23.64
C TYR A 152 -8.90 -8.52 23.50
N SER A 153 -7.97 -9.00 24.34
CA SER A 153 -6.55 -8.73 24.15
C SER A 153 -6.06 -9.47 22.90
N ILE A 154 -5.23 -8.83 22.09
CA ILE A 154 -4.67 -9.41 20.86
C ILE A 154 -3.14 -9.40 20.95
N GLN A 155 -2.55 -10.53 20.56
CA GLN A 155 -1.13 -10.82 20.61
C GLN A 155 -0.57 -11.02 19.20
N THR A 156 0.71 -10.68 19.04
CA THR A 156 1.47 -10.92 17.82
C THR A 156 1.65 -12.42 17.58
N LEU A 157 1.48 -12.85 16.34
CA LEU A 157 1.70 -14.24 15.91
C LEU A 157 2.78 -14.27 14.84
N ALA A 158 3.75 -15.17 14.97
CA ALA A 158 4.73 -15.51 13.94
C ALA A 158 4.76 -17.03 13.77
N LEU A 159 4.70 -17.50 12.53
CA LEU A 159 4.96 -18.89 12.17
C LEU A 159 6.21 -18.99 11.29
N HIS A 160 6.94 -20.08 11.44
CA HIS A 160 8.10 -20.43 10.60
C HIS A 160 7.92 -21.80 9.98
N TRP A 161 8.20 -21.92 8.69
CA TRP A 161 8.23 -23.15 7.91
C TRP A 161 9.66 -23.67 7.79
N ASP A 162 9.88 -24.94 8.13
CA ASP A 162 11.21 -25.58 8.16
C ASP A 162 11.49 -26.54 6.99
N GLY A 163 10.70 -26.45 5.91
CA GLY A 163 10.71 -27.42 4.81
C GLY A 163 9.78 -28.62 5.02
N SER A 164 9.27 -28.85 6.23
CA SER A 164 8.43 -30.00 6.56
C SER A 164 7.13 -29.64 7.30
N ALA A 165 7.15 -28.64 8.18
CA ALA A 165 6.01 -28.21 8.97
C ALA A 165 6.10 -26.72 9.33
N TRP A 166 4.94 -26.11 9.54
CA TRP A 166 4.84 -24.80 10.19
C TRP A 166 4.92 -24.97 11.71
N SER A 167 5.67 -24.08 12.37
CA SER A 167 5.78 -24.01 13.82
C SER A 167 5.45 -22.59 14.32
N ILE A 168 4.83 -22.46 15.50
CA ILE A 168 4.64 -21.16 16.15
C ILE A 168 5.97 -20.74 16.79
N VAL A 169 6.47 -19.56 16.42
CA VAL A 169 7.66 -18.96 17.05
C VAL A 169 7.20 -17.89 18.04
N ALA A 170 7.79 -17.88 19.24
CA ALA A 170 7.40 -16.95 20.28
C ALA A 170 7.81 -15.51 19.94
N THR A 171 6.83 -14.60 19.95
CA THR A 171 7.03 -13.15 19.82
C THR A 171 7.00 -12.48 21.20
N PRO A 172 7.79 -11.42 21.44
CA PRO A 172 7.87 -10.75 22.73
C PRO A 172 6.54 -10.12 23.16
N ASN A 173 5.72 -9.67 22.20
CA ASN A 173 4.51 -8.86 22.39
C ASN A 173 4.80 -7.50 23.06
N ALA A 174 4.15 -6.43 22.59
CA ALA A 174 4.21 -5.16 23.31
C ALA A 174 3.52 -5.33 24.69
N PRO A 175 3.93 -4.56 25.72
CA PRO A 175 3.26 -4.55 27.03
C PRO A 175 1.95 -3.74 26.96
N MET A 176 1.07 -4.12 26.03
CA MET A 176 -0.18 -3.46 25.67
C MET A 176 -1.29 -4.48 25.42
N ASP A 177 -2.55 -4.07 25.57
CA ASP A 177 -3.71 -4.95 25.39
C ASP A 177 -3.81 -5.52 23.96
N TRP A 178 -3.42 -4.73 22.95
CA TRP A 178 -3.55 -5.02 21.53
C TRP A 178 -2.17 -4.92 20.86
N SER A 179 -1.71 -5.98 20.21
CA SER A 179 -0.50 -6.00 19.38
C SER A 179 -0.75 -6.83 18.12
N ARG A 180 -0.37 -6.31 16.95
CA ARG A 180 -0.54 -6.97 15.66
C ARG A 180 0.67 -6.71 14.78
N LEU A 181 1.05 -7.72 14.00
CA LEU A 181 1.98 -7.59 12.88
C LEU A 181 1.17 -7.62 11.56
N TYR A 182 1.56 -6.80 10.60
CA TYR A 182 0.90 -6.68 9.29
C TYR A 182 1.83 -7.09 8.15
N GLY A 183 3.11 -6.69 8.19
CA GLY A 183 4.11 -7.03 7.19
C GLY A 183 5.32 -7.73 7.80
N VAL A 184 6.00 -8.54 6.98
CA VAL A 184 7.27 -9.21 7.28
C VAL A 184 8.16 -9.13 6.02
N ALA A 185 9.47 -9.03 6.21
CA ALA A 185 10.49 -9.14 5.16
C ALA A 185 11.80 -9.68 5.75
N ALA A 186 12.66 -10.30 4.94
CA ALA A 186 13.90 -10.88 5.40
C ALA A 186 15.08 -10.63 4.45
N THR A 187 16.30 -10.63 4.99
CA THR A 187 17.52 -10.78 4.18
C THR A 187 18.11 -12.19 4.26
N SER A 188 17.78 -12.92 5.33
CA SER A 188 18.20 -14.29 5.60
C SER A 188 17.38 -14.91 6.73
N SER A 189 17.55 -16.22 6.93
CA SER A 189 16.92 -17.03 7.99
C SER A 189 17.10 -16.52 9.43
N ASN A 190 18.04 -15.60 9.63
CA ASN A 190 18.45 -15.02 10.90
C ASN A 190 18.45 -13.48 10.91
N ASP A 191 17.81 -12.85 9.91
CA ASP A 191 17.57 -11.41 9.85
C ASP A 191 16.20 -11.18 9.21
N VAL A 192 15.16 -11.27 10.04
CA VAL A 192 13.75 -11.12 9.64
C VAL A 192 13.13 -9.97 10.44
N TRP A 193 12.49 -9.05 9.73
CA TRP A 193 11.83 -7.87 10.30
C TRP A 193 10.33 -8.01 10.15
N ALA A 194 9.59 -7.74 11.22
CA ALA A 194 8.14 -7.68 11.20
C ALA A 194 7.65 -6.33 11.73
N VAL A 195 6.62 -5.77 11.09
CA VAL A 195 6.10 -4.43 11.42
C VAL A 195 4.60 -4.44 11.60
N GLY A 196 4.12 -3.52 12.44
CA GLY A 196 2.71 -3.47 12.81
C GLY A 196 2.36 -2.33 13.74
N ALA A 197 1.45 -2.61 14.68
CA ALA A 197 0.94 -1.65 15.65
C ALA A 197 0.68 -2.28 17.03
N SER A 198 0.72 -1.46 18.07
CA SER A 198 0.35 -1.82 19.44
C SER A 198 -0.46 -0.71 20.12
N GLN A 199 -1.44 -1.06 20.97
CA GLN A 199 -2.31 -0.11 21.66
C GLN A 199 -2.89 -0.69 22.95
N ASP A 200 -2.97 0.12 24.01
CA ASP A 200 -3.79 -0.15 25.19
C ASP A 200 -5.26 0.18 24.89
N VAL A 201 -6.21 -0.68 25.25
CA VAL A 201 -7.65 -0.50 24.94
C VAL A 201 -8.22 0.79 25.58
N ALA A 202 -7.60 1.26 26.67
CA ALA A 202 -7.99 2.47 27.37
C ALA A 202 -7.16 3.72 27.03
N SER A 203 -6.24 3.68 26.05
CA SER A 203 -5.25 4.75 25.84
C SER A 203 -4.93 5.09 24.38
N VAL A 204 -4.45 6.32 24.18
CA VAL A 204 -3.90 6.84 22.92
C VAL A 204 -2.57 7.56 23.23
N PRO A 205 -1.61 7.60 22.28
CA PRO A 205 -1.65 7.03 20.94
C PRO A 205 -1.48 5.50 20.91
N GLY A 206 -2.14 4.85 19.96
CA GLY A 206 -1.65 3.59 19.40
C GLY A 206 -0.31 3.82 18.71
N ARG A 207 0.62 2.88 18.85
CA ARG A 207 2.04 3.02 18.51
C ARG A 207 2.46 2.07 17.40
N THR A 208 3.49 2.48 16.66
CA THR A 208 4.25 1.58 15.79
C THR A 208 4.79 0.41 16.59
N LEU A 209 4.74 -0.78 16.01
CA LEU A 209 5.44 -1.97 16.50
C LEU A 209 6.43 -2.42 15.42
N ILE A 210 7.67 -2.69 15.83
CA ILE A 210 8.69 -3.35 15.00
C ILE A 210 9.30 -4.45 15.85
N GLU A 211 9.33 -5.66 15.32
CA GLU A 211 10.01 -6.81 15.91
C GLU A 211 11.10 -7.31 14.95
N HIS A 212 12.21 -7.78 15.50
CA HIS A 212 13.36 -8.30 14.76
C HIS A 212 13.77 -9.68 15.28
N TRP A 213 13.99 -10.61 14.35
CA TRP A 213 14.49 -11.96 14.59
C TRP A 213 15.99 -12.02 14.32
N ASP A 214 16.77 -12.41 15.32
CA ASP A 214 18.25 -12.49 15.26
C ASP A 214 18.79 -13.90 14.90
N GLY A 215 17.91 -14.81 14.47
CA GLY A 215 18.21 -16.23 14.31
C GLY A 215 17.93 -17.09 15.56
N THR A 216 17.58 -16.47 16.69
CA THR A 216 17.33 -17.19 17.96
C THR A 216 16.09 -16.71 18.70
N ALA A 217 15.77 -15.42 18.67
CA ALA A 217 14.61 -14.84 19.33
C ALA A 217 14.09 -13.60 18.59
N TRP A 218 12.78 -13.35 18.70
CA TRP A 218 12.18 -12.08 18.34
C TRP A 218 12.39 -11.06 19.46
N SER A 219 12.72 -9.83 19.10
CA SER A 219 12.88 -8.70 20.02
C SER A 219 12.20 -7.44 19.49
N ILE A 220 11.61 -6.62 20.39
CA ILE A 220 11.01 -5.34 19.99
C ILE A 220 12.12 -4.32 19.76
N VAL A 221 12.15 -3.73 18.57
CA VAL A 221 13.08 -2.66 18.22
C VAL A 221 12.39 -1.29 18.36
N PRO A 222 12.98 -0.32 19.10
CA PRO A 222 12.38 1.01 19.26
C PRO A 222 12.15 1.74 17.93
N SER A 223 10.98 2.35 17.78
CA SER A 223 10.59 3.14 16.61
C SER A 223 9.78 4.38 17.03
N THR A 224 9.74 5.40 16.15
CA THR A 224 9.02 6.65 16.41
C THR A 224 7.52 6.53 16.13
N SER A 225 6.69 7.03 17.04
CA SER A 225 5.22 7.13 16.88
C SER A 225 4.78 8.61 16.92
N PRO A 226 4.87 9.36 15.80
CA PRO A 226 4.62 10.81 15.78
C PRO A 226 3.13 11.20 15.80
N GLY A 227 2.23 10.32 15.34
CA GLY A 227 0.78 10.52 15.38
C GLY A 227 0.25 10.44 16.80
N ALA A 228 -0.68 11.33 17.15
CA ALA A 228 -1.19 11.42 18.51
C ALA A 228 -2.43 10.53 18.79
N VAL A 229 -3.09 9.95 17.77
CA VAL A 229 -4.15 8.93 17.95
C VAL A 229 -3.63 7.53 17.63
N VAL A 230 -3.07 7.35 16.44
CA VAL A 230 -2.72 6.05 15.85
C VAL A 230 -1.41 6.18 15.10
N ASN A 231 -0.59 5.14 15.15
CA ASN A 231 0.58 4.94 14.31
C ASN A 231 0.62 3.46 13.95
N GLU A 232 0.53 3.14 12.66
CA GLU A 232 0.63 1.76 12.18
C GLU A 232 1.66 1.69 11.06
N LEU A 233 2.50 0.66 11.10
CA LEU A 233 3.35 0.24 10.00
C LEU A 233 2.68 -0.96 9.35
N ARG A 234 2.47 -0.91 8.04
CA ARG A 234 1.65 -1.85 7.27
C ARG A 234 2.48 -2.86 6.50
N ALA A 235 3.62 -2.42 5.95
CA ALA A 235 4.55 -3.26 5.21
C ALA A 235 5.99 -2.82 5.47
N VAL A 236 6.92 -3.74 5.25
CA VAL A 236 8.37 -3.57 5.41
C VAL A 236 9.07 -4.21 4.21
N ALA A 237 10.20 -3.65 3.80
CA ALA A 237 11.11 -4.24 2.83
C ALA A 237 12.55 -4.14 3.37
N THR A 238 13.35 -5.17 3.13
CA THR A 238 14.73 -5.29 3.61
C THR A 238 15.69 -5.44 2.43
N LEU A 239 16.63 -4.50 2.29
CA LEU A 239 17.67 -4.52 1.25
C LEU A 239 18.99 -5.10 1.78
N SER A 240 19.28 -4.88 3.06
CA SER A 240 20.41 -5.47 3.77
C SER A 240 20.19 -5.42 5.28
N THR A 241 21.05 -6.08 6.05
CA THR A 241 21.05 -6.05 7.53
C THR A 241 21.12 -4.63 8.14
N ASN A 242 21.55 -3.63 7.35
CA ASN A 242 21.66 -2.22 7.75
C ASN A 242 20.82 -1.29 6.85
N ASP A 243 19.90 -1.81 6.05
CA ASP A 243 19.04 -1.01 5.17
C ASP A 243 17.67 -1.68 5.01
N ALA A 244 16.69 -1.16 5.75
CA ALA A 244 15.31 -1.64 5.73
C ALA A 244 14.34 -0.47 5.86
N TRP A 245 13.19 -0.59 5.22
CA TRP A 245 12.20 0.48 5.08
C TRP A 245 10.83 -0.01 5.50
N ALA A 246 10.17 0.71 6.39
CA ALA A 246 8.83 0.39 6.89
C ALA A 246 7.87 1.53 6.53
N VAL A 247 6.72 1.19 5.96
CA VAL A 247 5.72 2.15 5.48
C VAL A 247 4.38 1.95 6.17
N GLY A 248 3.62 3.03 6.29
CA GLY A 248 2.35 3.02 6.98
C GLY A 248 1.73 4.41 7.07
N PHE A 249 1.10 4.70 8.20
CA PHE A 249 0.51 6.00 8.48
C PHE A 249 0.55 6.36 9.96
N CYS A 250 0.47 7.66 10.22
CA CYS A 250 0.27 8.22 11.55
C CYS A 250 -0.94 9.16 11.50
N ALA A 251 -1.75 9.18 12.56
CA ALA A 251 -3.01 9.91 12.58
C ALA A 251 -3.12 10.90 13.75
N GLY A 252 -3.62 12.09 13.41
CA GLY A 252 -4.27 13.01 14.36
C GLY A 252 -5.78 12.76 14.42
N TRP A 253 -6.52 13.66 15.08
CA TRP A 253 -7.95 13.49 15.35
C TRP A 253 -8.86 13.52 14.11
N TYR A 254 -8.33 13.97 12.97
CA TYR A 254 -9.11 14.30 11.77
C TYR A 254 -8.45 13.89 10.45
N ARG A 255 -7.21 13.37 10.48
CA ARG A 255 -6.37 13.06 9.31
C ARG A 255 -5.36 11.96 9.63
N SER A 256 -5.10 11.13 8.64
CA SER A 256 -3.89 10.29 8.56
C SER A 256 -2.90 10.91 7.57
N SER A 257 -1.62 10.79 7.89
CA SER A 257 -0.47 11.21 7.10
C SER A 257 0.45 10.01 6.87
N THR A 258 1.12 9.98 5.72
CA THR A 258 2.13 8.96 5.40
C THR A 258 3.19 8.89 6.50
N LEU A 259 3.56 7.66 6.86
CA LEU A 259 4.66 7.37 7.76
C LEU A 259 5.62 6.44 7.05
N ILE A 260 6.86 6.88 6.88
CA ILE A 260 7.98 6.07 6.39
C ILE A 260 9.09 6.13 7.43
N LEU A 261 9.57 4.96 7.84
CA LEU A 261 10.73 4.79 8.70
C LEU A 261 11.84 4.07 7.93
N HIS A 262 13.09 4.45 8.19
CA HIS A 262 14.30 3.84 7.63
C HIS A 262 15.21 3.33 8.75
N TRP A 263 15.75 2.13 8.58
CA TRP A 263 16.77 1.50 9.42
C TRP A 263 18.16 1.72 8.84
N ASP A 264 19.06 2.29 9.63
CA ASP A 264 20.44 2.63 9.25
C ASP A 264 21.50 1.61 9.74
N GLY A 265 21.07 0.45 10.25
CA GLY A 265 21.92 -0.52 10.95
C GLY A 265 22.04 -0.30 12.47
N GLY A 266 21.47 0.78 13.01
CA GLY A 266 21.47 1.05 14.45
C GLY A 266 20.15 1.57 15.02
N SER A 267 19.35 2.29 14.23
CA SER A 267 18.06 2.84 14.68
C SER A 267 17.05 3.04 13.54
N TRP A 268 15.76 2.92 13.88
CA TRP A 268 14.68 3.33 12.99
C TRP A 268 14.44 4.83 13.13
N SER A 269 14.58 5.58 12.04
CA SER A 269 14.35 7.02 11.96
C SER A 269 13.23 7.36 10.96
N ARG A 270 12.47 8.43 11.20
CA ARG A 270 11.43 8.87 10.27
C ARG A 270 12.05 9.61 9.09
N VAL A 271 11.68 9.21 7.87
CA VAL A 271 12.02 9.92 6.63
C VAL A 271 10.81 10.76 6.18
N PRO A 272 10.99 12.03 5.76
CA PRO A 272 9.92 12.83 5.17
C PRO A 272 9.34 12.16 3.93
N SER A 273 8.02 12.19 3.81
CA SER A 273 7.27 11.54 2.73
C SER A 273 6.13 12.43 2.24
N PRO A 274 5.75 12.37 0.95
CA PRO A 274 4.65 13.16 0.42
C PRO A 274 3.33 12.89 1.15
N ASN A 275 2.60 13.98 1.40
CA ASN A 275 1.20 13.96 1.80
C ASN A 275 0.38 14.75 0.76
N PRO A 276 0.06 14.15 -0.40
CA PRO A 276 -0.85 14.79 -1.36
C PRO A 276 -2.14 15.24 -0.66
N ASN A 277 -2.67 16.40 -1.04
CA ASN A 277 -3.91 16.92 -0.45
C ASN A 277 -3.92 17.02 1.10
N ALA A 278 -2.75 17.18 1.76
CA ALA A 278 -2.57 17.28 3.22
C ALA A 278 -3.61 18.16 3.94
N GLU A 279 -4.04 19.26 3.33
CA GLU A 279 -5.03 20.19 3.90
C GLU A 279 -6.40 19.55 4.21
N LEU A 280 -6.78 18.46 3.52
CA LEU A 280 -8.12 17.86 3.58
C LEU A 280 -8.16 16.32 3.71
N ALA A 281 -7.03 15.64 3.77
CA ALA A 281 -6.96 14.22 3.39
C ALA A 281 -6.66 13.19 4.50
N SER A 282 -6.99 11.93 4.17
CA SER A 282 -6.29 10.74 4.64
C SER A 282 -5.19 10.39 3.63
N ASN A 283 -3.98 10.16 4.11
CA ASN A 283 -2.85 9.65 3.33
C ASN A 283 -2.23 8.48 4.09
N GLU A 284 -2.26 7.29 3.48
CA GLU A 284 -1.80 6.06 4.13
C GLU A 284 -1.07 5.18 3.11
N LEU A 285 0.06 4.63 3.52
CA LEU A 285 0.80 3.63 2.75
C LEU A 285 0.50 2.24 3.30
N TYR A 286 0.34 1.28 2.40
CA TYR A 286 -0.05 -0.09 2.74
C TYR A 286 0.94 -1.14 2.20
N GLY A 287 1.60 -0.87 1.07
CA GLY A 287 2.59 -1.77 0.46
C GLY A 287 3.89 -1.04 0.09
N ILE A 288 5.00 -1.79 0.02
CA ILE A 288 6.34 -1.32 -0.36
C ILE A 288 7.03 -2.38 -1.23
N ALA A 289 7.79 -1.94 -2.23
CA ALA A 289 8.72 -2.74 -3.01
C ALA A 289 10.06 -2.00 -3.07
N ALA A 290 11.17 -2.71 -2.82
CA ALA A 290 12.52 -2.13 -2.80
C ALA A 290 13.41 -2.86 -3.82
N PHE A 291 14.03 -2.10 -4.72
CA PHE A 291 14.91 -2.63 -5.78
C PHE A 291 16.39 -2.32 -5.49
N SER A 292 16.66 -1.15 -4.93
CA SER A 292 17.97 -0.75 -4.40
C SER A 292 17.81 0.33 -3.33
N ALA A 293 18.91 0.69 -2.65
CA ALA A 293 18.93 1.73 -1.60
C ALA A 293 18.51 3.13 -2.11
N ASP A 294 18.52 3.33 -3.42
CA ASP A 294 18.14 4.53 -4.16
C ASP A 294 16.92 4.33 -5.08
N ASP A 295 16.21 3.20 -4.96
CA ASP A 295 15.04 2.88 -5.79
C ASP A 295 14.01 2.03 -5.02
N ILE A 296 13.07 2.73 -4.37
CA ILE A 296 12.06 2.12 -3.49
C ILE A 296 10.70 2.76 -3.75
N TRP A 297 9.67 1.94 -3.86
CA TRP A 297 8.31 2.35 -4.17
C TRP A 297 7.37 1.99 -3.02
N ALA A 298 6.46 2.88 -2.66
CA ALA A 298 5.40 2.59 -1.73
C ALA A 298 4.04 3.03 -2.28
N VAL A 299 3.01 2.24 -1.99
CA VAL A 299 1.65 2.47 -2.49
C VAL A 299 0.61 2.46 -1.37
N GLY A 300 -0.53 3.09 -1.62
CA GLY A 300 -1.67 3.04 -0.74
C GLY A 300 -2.82 3.93 -1.20
N VAL A 301 -3.28 4.81 -0.30
CA VAL A 301 -4.38 5.75 -0.52
C VAL A 301 -3.96 7.18 -0.21
N SER A 302 -4.43 8.10 -1.03
CA SER A 302 -4.66 9.51 -0.66
C SER A 302 -6.14 9.80 -0.87
N GLY A 303 -6.76 10.76 -0.19
CA GLY A 303 -8.16 11.05 -0.46
C GLY A 303 -8.72 12.18 0.38
N ASN A 304 -9.65 12.95 -0.20
CA ASN A 304 -10.23 14.15 0.42
C ASN A 304 -11.75 14.01 0.61
N SER A 305 -12.38 15.03 1.20
CA SER A 305 -13.83 15.01 1.51
C SER A 305 -14.79 14.88 0.31
N SER A 306 -14.31 15.03 -0.92
CA SER A 306 -15.08 14.85 -2.16
C SER A 306 -14.66 13.65 -3.00
N ASN A 307 -13.45 13.12 -2.79
CA ASN A 307 -13.01 11.82 -3.31
C ASN A 307 -12.18 11.10 -2.22
N PRO A 308 -12.81 10.28 -1.36
CA PRO A 308 -12.15 9.73 -0.16
C PRO A 308 -11.11 8.64 -0.47
N TYR A 309 -11.11 8.05 -1.67
CA TYR A 309 -10.10 7.09 -2.10
C TYR A 309 -9.52 7.47 -3.47
N ALA A 310 -8.24 7.81 -3.52
CA ALA A 310 -7.44 7.94 -4.73
C ALA A 310 -6.17 7.09 -4.57
N PRO A 311 -5.77 6.29 -5.58
CA PRO A 311 -4.56 5.49 -5.47
C PRO A 311 -3.35 6.39 -5.24
N LEU A 312 -2.51 6.06 -4.25
CA LEU A 312 -1.27 6.78 -3.97
C LEU A 312 -0.08 5.91 -4.36
N ALA A 313 0.88 6.49 -5.08
CA ALA A 313 2.20 5.92 -5.30
C ALA A 313 3.27 6.98 -4.96
N VAL A 314 4.31 6.58 -4.23
CA VAL A 314 5.48 7.39 -3.93
C VAL A 314 6.76 6.63 -4.24
N HIS A 315 7.79 7.34 -4.69
CA HIS A 315 9.07 6.79 -5.11
C HIS A 315 10.23 7.50 -4.41
N TRP A 316 11.19 6.72 -3.92
CA TRP A 316 12.47 7.15 -3.35
C TRP A 316 13.57 7.08 -4.40
N ASP A 317 14.28 8.20 -4.59
CA ASP A 317 15.36 8.36 -5.58
C ASP A 317 16.78 8.33 -4.98
N GLY A 318 16.92 7.84 -3.75
CA GLY A 318 18.16 7.90 -2.97
C GLY A 318 18.37 9.20 -2.18
N ALA A 319 17.51 10.21 -2.37
CA ALA A 319 17.60 11.48 -1.64
C ALA A 319 16.26 11.96 -1.06
N ALA A 320 15.14 11.76 -1.75
CA ALA A 320 13.82 12.19 -1.32
C ALA A 320 12.71 11.25 -1.80
N TRP A 321 11.62 11.17 -1.03
CA TRP A 321 10.37 10.56 -1.48
C TRP A 321 9.58 11.58 -2.31
N SER A 322 9.20 11.21 -3.52
CA SER A 322 8.38 12.00 -4.45
C SER A 322 7.05 11.30 -4.75
N ALA A 323 5.99 12.06 -5.00
CA ALA A 323 4.70 11.49 -5.39
C ALA A 323 4.65 11.26 -6.90
N ILE A 324 4.26 10.06 -7.31
CA ILE A 324 4.12 9.66 -8.71
C ILE A 324 2.65 9.73 -9.12
N SER A 325 2.37 10.24 -10.32
CA SER A 325 0.99 10.44 -10.77
C SER A 325 0.29 9.09 -10.96
N THR A 326 -0.90 9.02 -10.37
CA THR A 326 -1.92 7.98 -10.51
C THR A 326 -3.17 8.53 -11.21
N ASP A 327 -3.02 9.65 -11.93
CA ASP A 327 -4.13 10.35 -12.59
C ASP A 327 -4.81 9.45 -13.64
N GLY A 328 -6.14 9.32 -13.53
CA GLY A 328 -6.92 8.47 -14.43
C GLY A 328 -7.04 7.01 -14.01
N LEU A 329 -6.42 6.60 -12.90
CA LEU A 329 -6.68 5.30 -12.28
C LEU A 329 -7.96 5.28 -11.44
N GLY A 330 -8.60 4.12 -11.41
CA GLY A 330 -9.71 3.83 -10.50
C GLY A 330 -11.07 4.24 -11.01
N GLY A 331 -12.05 4.26 -10.11
CA GLY A 331 -13.42 4.65 -10.46
C GLY A 331 -14.39 4.49 -9.29
N GLY A 332 -15.66 4.24 -9.60
CA GLY A 332 -16.70 4.01 -8.60
C GLY A 332 -17.20 5.27 -7.88
N GLY A 333 -18.03 5.06 -6.86
CA GLY A 333 -18.73 6.15 -6.17
C GLY A 333 -17.87 6.91 -5.15
N TYR A 334 -16.87 6.23 -4.59
CA TYR A 334 -15.98 6.77 -3.56
C TYR A 334 -14.49 6.73 -3.97
N GLY A 335 -14.15 6.13 -5.10
CA GLY A 335 -12.80 6.06 -5.65
C GLY A 335 -12.07 4.74 -5.37
N SER A 336 -10.75 4.70 -5.54
CA SER A 336 -9.93 3.47 -5.48
C SER A 336 -8.65 3.65 -4.68
N PHE A 337 -8.03 2.55 -4.24
CA PHE A 337 -6.75 2.55 -3.53
C PHE A 337 -5.96 1.26 -3.77
N PHE A 338 -4.63 1.35 -3.65
CA PHE A 338 -3.74 0.20 -3.63
C PHE A 338 -3.58 -0.36 -2.22
N ARG A 339 -3.22 -1.63 -2.08
CA ARG A 339 -2.86 -2.31 -0.81
C ARG A 339 -1.45 -2.90 -0.87
N SER A 340 -1.07 -3.50 -1.98
CA SER A 340 0.22 -4.16 -2.19
C SER A 340 0.80 -3.76 -3.54
N VAL A 341 2.14 -3.74 -3.62
CA VAL A 341 2.92 -3.50 -4.84
C VAL A 341 4.09 -4.49 -4.86
N SER A 342 4.41 -4.99 -6.05
CA SER A 342 5.58 -5.82 -6.30
C SER A 342 5.99 -5.65 -7.77
N GLY A 343 7.23 -6.00 -8.13
CA GLY A 343 7.75 -5.82 -9.48
C GLY A 343 9.09 -6.50 -9.69
N THR A 344 9.54 -6.54 -10.94
CA THR A 344 10.89 -7.02 -11.31
C THR A 344 11.93 -5.90 -11.22
N SER A 345 11.47 -4.66 -11.35
CA SER A 345 12.27 -3.43 -11.33
C SER A 345 11.34 -2.22 -11.16
N SER A 346 11.89 -1.04 -10.92
CA SER A 346 11.15 0.22 -10.99
C SER A 346 10.64 0.60 -12.39
N GLY A 347 11.00 -0.16 -13.42
CA GLY A 347 10.44 -0.05 -14.77
C GLY A 347 9.22 -0.95 -15.01
N ASP A 348 8.87 -1.84 -14.08
CA ASP A 348 7.88 -2.89 -14.31
C ASP A 348 7.32 -3.44 -12.99
N MET A 349 6.13 -2.97 -12.62
CA MET A 349 5.47 -3.29 -11.35
C MET A 349 3.96 -3.49 -11.48
N LEU A 350 3.40 -4.33 -10.62
CA LEU A 350 1.97 -4.44 -10.38
C LEU A 350 1.61 -3.88 -9.01
N ALA A 351 0.52 -3.11 -8.93
CA ALA A 351 -0.08 -2.69 -7.68
C ALA A 351 -1.57 -3.09 -7.66
N VAL A 352 -2.02 -3.67 -6.55
CA VAL A 352 -3.36 -4.25 -6.40
C VAL A 352 -4.05 -3.72 -5.14
N GLY A 353 -5.38 -3.69 -5.14
CA GLY A 353 -6.20 -3.22 -4.02
C GLY A 353 -7.69 -3.28 -4.34
N ALA A 354 -8.42 -2.19 -4.06
CA ALA A 354 -9.87 -2.14 -4.25
C ALA A 354 -10.39 -0.76 -4.72
N THR A 355 -11.52 -0.81 -5.43
CA THR A 355 -12.40 0.31 -5.76
C THR A 355 -13.64 0.26 -4.86
N VAL A 356 -14.08 1.43 -4.41
CA VAL A 356 -15.08 1.61 -3.36
C VAL A 356 -16.38 2.18 -3.96
N PHE A 357 -17.46 1.44 -3.77
CA PHE A 357 -18.80 1.77 -4.25
C PHE A 357 -19.79 1.88 -3.08
N ASP A 358 -20.85 2.66 -3.28
CA ASP A 358 -22.06 2.57 -2.47
C ASP A 358 -22.72 1.20 -2.71
N ALA A 359 -23.12 0.50 -1.65
CA ALA A 359 -23.85 -0.77 -1.76
C ALA A 359 -25.29 -0.62 -2.30
N GLY A 360 -25.78 0.61 -2.46
CA GLY A 360 -27.09 0.91 -3.02
C GLY A 360 -28.21 0.73 -1.98
N PHE A 361 -29.30 0.06 -2.39
CA PHE A 361 -30.52 0.01 -1.57
C PHE A 361 -30.39 -0.76 -0.24
N ASP A 362 -29.42 -1.65 -0.12
CA ASP A 362 -29.16 -2.40 1.12
C ASP A 362 -28.39 -1.57 2.16
N GLY A 363 -27.72 -0.50 1.72
CA GLY A 363 -26.90 0.39 2.56
C GLY A 363 -25.53 -0.20 2.92
N GLY A 364 -24.49 0.63 2.85
CA GLY A 364 -23.12 0.25 3.19
C GLY A 364 -22.13 0.50 2.05
N ILE A 365 -20.97 -0.15 2.13
CA ILE A 365 -19.87 0.00 1.18
C ILE A 365 -19.58 -1.35 0.53
N ARG A 366 -19.50 -1.37 -0.81
CA ARG A 366 -19.05 -2.52 -1.61
C ARG A 366 -17.64 -2.27 -2.11
N HIS A 367 -16.76 -3.26 -1.96
CA HIS A 367 -15.45 -3.26 -2.60
C HIS A 367 -15.49 -4.07 -3.90
N VAL A 368 -14.72 -3.62 -4.89
CA VAL A 368 -14.45 -4.34 -6.14
C VAL A 368 -12.95 -4.34 -6.34
N ALA A 369 -12.37 -5.50 -6.62
CA ALA A 369 -10.94 -5.64 -6.83
C ALA A 369 -10.42 -4.70 -7.93
N PHE A 370 -9.21 -4.18 -7.71
CA PHE A 370 -8.60 -3.14 -8.54
C PHE A 370 -7.11 -3.45 -8.69
N ALA A 371 -6.58 -3.30 -9.89
CA ALA A 371 -5.18 -3.51 -10.19
C ALA A 371 -4.69 -2.50 -11.24
N ALA A 372 -3.40 -2.16 -11.18
CA ALA A 372 -2.72 -1.34 -12.16
C ALA A 372 -1.31 -1.87 -12.42
N HIS A 373 -0.82 -1.66 -13.64
CA HIS A 373 0.54 -1.95 -14.08
C HIS A 373 1.30 -0.65 -14.30
N TRP A 374 2.59 -0.64 -13.97
CA TRP A 374 3.52 0.46 -14.22
C TRP A 374 4.56 0.02 -15.25
N ASP A 375 4.69 0.80 -16.32
CA ASP A 375 5.55 0.50 -17.48
C ASP A 375 6.90 1.27 -17.50
N GLY A 376 7.27 1.88 -16.36
CA GLY A 376 8.43 2.76 -16.26
C GLY A 376 8.13 4.24 -16.58
N ALA A 377 6.92 4.56 -17.05
CA ALA A 377 6.52 5.93 -17.38
C ALA A 377 5.15 6.33 -16.82
N ALA A 378 4.17 5.42 -16.78
CA ALA A 378 2.82 5.68 -16.30
C ALA A 378 2.18 4.43 -15.65
N TRP A 379 1.30 4.68 -14.68
CA TRP A 379 0.39 3.64 -14.18
C TRP A 379 -0.80 3.53 -15.14
N THR A 380 -1.12 2.31 -15.56
CA THR A 380 -2.31 1.97 -16.35
C THR A 380 -3.17 0.99 -15.58
N GLN A 381 -4.47 1.27 -15.46
CA GLN A 381 -5.39 0.34 -14.81
C GLN A 381 -5.56 -0.93 -15.65
N ILE A 382 -5.43 -2.10 -15.01
CA ILE A 382 -5.74 -3.39 -15.62
C ILE A 382 -7.26 -3.53 -15.65
N THR A 383 -7.81 -3.81 -16.83
CA THR A 383 -9.25 -4.02 -17.04
C THR A 383 -9.57 -5.39 -17.62
N ASP A 384 -8.56 -6.13 -18.10
CA ASP A 384 -8.75 -7.46 -18.63
C ASP A 384 -8.57 -8.51 -17.53
N PHE A 385 -9.69 -9.12 -17.17
CA PHE A 385 -9.79 -10.14 -16.15
C PHE A 385 -10.49 -11.36 -16.75
N THR A 386 -9.86 -12.52 -16.68
CA THR A 386 -10.54 -13.79 -16.97
C THR A 386 -10.96 -14.47 -15.68
N PHE A 387 -12.20 -14.95 -15.65
CA PHE A 387 -12.83 -15.60 -14.49
C PHE A 387 -13.18 -17.05 -14.81
N LEU A 388 -13.13 -17.93 -13.81
CA LEU A 388 -13.46 -19.35 -13.94
C LEU A 388 -14.97 -19.56 -14.07
N ASP A 389 -15.79 -18.79 -13.33
CA ASP A 389 -17.23 -18.66 -13.57
C ASP A 389 -17.63 -17.19 -13.83
N PRO A 390 -17.61 -16.74 -15.10
CA PRO A 390 -18.06 -15.39 -15.48
C PRO A 390 -19.56 -15.11 -15.21
N GLY A 391 -20.34 -16.13 -14.83
CA GLY A 391 -21.74 -16.00 -14.43
C GLY A 391 -21.95 -15.82 -12.93
N GLU A 392 -20.90 -16.02 -12.11
CA GLU A 392 -20.99 -15.92 -10.66
C GLU A 392 -21.16 -14.46 -10.18
N TYR A 393 -21.96 -14.28 -9.12
CA TYR A 393 -22.21 -12.97 -8.54
C TYR A 393 -21.44 -12.79 -7.24
N TYR A 394 -20.39 -11.97 -7.29
CA TYR A 394 -19.65 -11.58 -6.09
C TYR A 394 -20.21 -10.30 -5.45
N SER A 395 -20.64 -10.43 -4.21
CA SER A 395 -21.18 -9.33 -3.39
C SER A 395 -20.12 -8.26 -3.10
N SER A 396 -18.86 -8.67 -2.91
CA SER A 396 -17.68 -7.83 -2.76
C SER A 396 -16.46 -8.59 -3.29
N THR A 397 -15.49 -7.90 -3.89
CA THR A 397 -14.18 -8.49 -4.22
C THR A 397 -13.06 -7.55 -3.77
N ASN A 398 -11.96 -8.11 -3.28
CA ASN A 398 -10.77 -7.38 -2.84
C ASN A 398 -9.52 -8.11 -3.33
N PHE A 399 -8.51 -7.38 -3.81
CA PHE A 399 -7.14 -7.88 -3.79
C PHE A 399 -6.41 -7.33 -2.55
N TYR A 400 -5.55 -8.16 -1.97
CA TYR A 400 -4.78 -7.85 -0.77
C TYR A 400 -3.27 -7.89 -1.02
N GLY A 401 -2.77 -8.91 -1.71
CA GLY A 401 -1.34 -9.12 -1.96
C GLY A 401 -1.01 -9.36 -3.43
N VAL A 402 0.19 -8.96 -3.85
CA VAL A 402 0.78 -9.30 -5.16
C VAL A 402 2.27 -9.62 -4.99
N SER A 403 2.76 -10.65 -5.69
CA SER A 403 4.18 -10.95 -5.82
C SER A 403 4.52 -11.20 -7.29
N VAL A 404 5.39 -10.36 -7.85
CA VAL A 404 5.81 -10.36 -9.26
C VAL A 404 7.15 -11.06 -9.38
N VAL A 405 7.24 -12.02 -10.30
CA VAL A 405 8.43 -12.83 -10.57
C VAL A 405 9.07 -12.42 -11.91
N ALA A 406 8.24 -12.13 -12.90
CA ALA A 406 8.62 -11.68 -14.23
C ALA A 406 7.58 -10.68 -14.75
N SER A 407 7.93 -9.92 -15.79
CA SER A 407 6.99 -8.99 -16.46
C SER A 407 5.71 -9.67 -16.94
N ASP A 408 5.81 -10.96 -17.25
CA ASP A 408 4.75 -11.87 -17.70
C ASP A 408 4.38 -12.94 -16.66
N PHE A 409 4.80 -12.79 -15.39
CA PHE A 409 4.47 -13.74 -14.34
C PHE A 409 4.35 -13.09 -12.96
N ALA A 410 3.14 -13.02 -12.43
CA ALA A 410 2.88 -12.68 -11.03
C ALA A 410 1.74 -13.52 -10.44
N TRP A 411 1.69 -13.55 -9.10
CA TRP A 411 0.56 -14.03 -8.32
C TRP A 411 -0.13 -12.88 -7.61
N VAL A 412 -1.46 -12.88 -7.60
CA VAL A 412 -2.31 -11.93 -6.88
C VAL A 412 -3.29 -12.71 -6.01
N VAL A 413 -3.44 -12.29 -4.75
CA VAL A 413 -4.35 -12.91 -3.77
C VAL A 413 -5.39 -11.93 -3.24
N GLY A 414 -6.55 -12.47 -2.87
CA GLY A 414 -7.70 -11.70 -2.47
C GLY A 414 -8.80 -12.50 -1.77
N GLU A 415 -9.98 -11.91 -1.76
CA GLU A 415 -11.25 -12.59 -1.44
C GLU A 415 -12.35 -12.15 -2.41
N ALA A 416 -13.32 -13.04 -2.65
CA ALA A 416 -14.54 -12.78 -3.40
C ALA A 416 -15.74 -13.35 -2.62
N SER A 417 -16.70 -12.49 -2.24
CA SER A 417 -17.80 -12.82 -1.32
C SER A 417 -17.38 -13.41 0.05
N GLY A 418 -16.09 -13.37 0.38
CA GLY A 418 -15.51 -13.97 1.58
C GLY A 418 -14.87 -15.34 1.36
N ASP A 419 -14.76 -15.82 0.12
CA ASP A 419 -14.00 -17.00 -0.26
C ASP A 419 -12.64 -16.59 -0.89
N ALA A 420 -11.61 -17.44 -0.76
CA ALA A 420 -10.25 -17.11 -1.19
C ALA A 420 -10.15 -16.98 -2.71
N TRP A 421 -9.44 -15.94 -3.17
CA TRP A 421 -9.42 -15.56 -4.57
C TRP A 421 -7.99 -15.42 -5.08
N LEU A 422 -7.67 -16.11 -6.19
CA LEU A 422 -6.32 -16.33 -6.68
C LEU A 422 -6.21 -16.04 -8.17
N PHE A 423 -5.25 -15.20 -8.54
CA PHE A 423 -5.04 -14.75 -9.93
C PHE A 423 -3.57 -14.86 -10.35
N HIS A 424 -3.37 -15.21 -11.61
CA HIS A 424 -2.09 -15.19 -12.30
C HIS A 424 -2.05 -14.06 -13.34
N TRP A 425 -1.01 -13.23 -13.29
CA TRP A 425 -0.70 -12.24 -14.32
C TRP A 425 0.19 -12.84 -15.42
N ASP A 426 -0.21 -12.70 -16.68
CA ASP A 426 0.47 -13.25 -17.86
C ASP A 426 1.22 -12.21 -18.71
N GLY A 427 1.35 -10.97 -18.21
CA GLY A 427 1.92 -9.83 -18.95
C GLY A 427 0.90 -8.92 -19.62
N MET A 428 -0.38 -9.29 -19.66
CA MET A 428 -1.46 -8.48 -20.23
C MET A 428 -2.74 -8.49 -19.38
N SER A 429 -3.08 -9.63 -18.79
CA SER A 429 -4.38 -9.90 -18.19
C SER A 429 -4.22 -10.59 -16.83
N LEU A 430 -5.17 -10.36 -15.92
CA LEU A 430 -5.26 -11.09 -14.66
C LEU A 430 -6.22 -12.27 -14.81
N ASN A 431 -5.69 -13.48 -14.67
CA ASN A 431 -6.40 -14.73 -14.93
C ASN A 431 -6.69 -15.47 -13.63
N GLU A 432 -7.96 -15.67 -13.32
CA GLU A 432 -8.38 -16.45 -12.14
C GLU A 432 -7.87 -17.90 -12.24
N VAL A 433 -7.31 -18.41 -11.15
CA VAL A 433 -6.89 -19.81 -11.03
C VAL A 433 -7.62 -20.51 -9.88
N PRO A 434 -7.77 -21.84 -9.91
CA PRO A 434 -8.45 -22.56 -8.84
C PRO A 434 -7.74 -22.39 -7.49
N ALA A 435 -8.48 -21.91 -6.50
CA ALA A 435 -8.06 -21.96 -5.10
C ALA A 435 -8.24 -23.37 -4.50
N PRO A 436 -7.53 -23.73 -3.41
CA PRO A 436 -7.79 -24.97 -2.69
C PRO A 436 -9.20 -24.98 -2.08
N ASP A 437 -9.94 -26.08 -2.25
CA ASP A 437 -11.23 -26.28 -1.59
C ASP A 437 -11.07 -26.23 -0.07
N LEU A 438 -11.59 -25.17 0.55
CA LEU A 438 -11.56 -24.97 2.00
C LEU A 438 -12.98 -24.80 2.57
N PRO A 439 -13.22 -25.23 3.81
CA PRO A 439 -14.55 -25.18 4.39
C PRO A 439 -14.89 -23.77 4.86
N TRP A 440 -15.78 -23.10 4.15
CA TRP A 440 -16.36 -21.78 4.48
C TRP A 440 -15.34 -20.63 4.44
N TYR A 441 -15.86 -19.41 4.69
CA TYR A 441 -15.19 -18.14 4.45
C TYR A 441 -13.69 -18.14 4.74
N ASN A 442 -12.89 -17.92 3.69
CA ASN A 442 -11.44 -17.82 3.73
C ASN A 442 -10.95 -16.55 3.00
N THR A 443 -9.92 -15.93 3.56
CA THR A 443 -9.30 -14.72 3.00
C THR A 443 -7.79 -14.95 2.92
N LEU A 444 -7.20 -14.68 1.76
CA LEU A 444 -5.74 -14.59 1.59
C LEU A 444 -5.32 -13.11 1.60
N TYR A 445 -4.41 -12.75 2.50
CA TYR A 445 -3.98 -11.36 2.71
C TYR A 445 -2.64 -11.04 2.05
N ALA A 446 -1.72 -12.01 2.00
CA ALA A 446 -0.41 -11.83 1.39
C ALA A 446 0.00 -13.07 0.60
N VAL A 447 0.86 -12.85 -0.40
CA VAL A 447 1.46 -13.87 -1.26
C VAL A 447 2.91 -13.50 -1.50
N ASP A 448 3.78 -14.51 -1.54
CA ASP A 448 5.17 -14.34 -1.98
C ASP A 448 5.63 -15.54 -2.83
N ALA A 449 6.51 -15.28 -3.81
CA ALA A 449 6.79 -16.18 -4.92
C ALA A 449 8.29 -16.41 -5.12
N LEU A 450 8.71 -17.66 -4.89
CA LEU A 450 10.06 -18.16 -5.12
C LEU A 450 10.22 -18.61 -6.58
N GLY A 451 10.21 -17.63 -7.48
CA GLY A 451 10.20 -17.90 -8.91
C GLY A 451 8.83 -18.37 -9.42
N THR A 452 8.81 -18.89 -10.65
CA THR A 452 7.56 -19.30 -11.34
C THR A 452 7.05 -20.67 -10.90
N GLU A 453 7.82 -21.41 -10.10
CA GLU A 453 7.55 -22.80 -9.72
C GLU A 453 6.94 -22.95 -8.33
N ILE A 454 7.21 -22.02 -7.41
CA ILE A 454 6.82 -22.09 -6.00
C ILE A 454 6.31 -20.72 -5.56
N ALA A 455 5.13 -20.69 -4.94
CA ALA A 455 4.65 -19.51 -4.23
C ALA A 455 3.90 -19.95 -2.97
N TRP A 456 3.82 -19.05 -2.01
CA TRP A 456 3.14 -19.23 -0.74
C TRP A 456 2.15 -18.10 -0.51
N ALA A 457 0.99 -18.40 0.06
CA ALA A 457 0.00 -17.41 0.47
C ALA A 457 -0.41 -17.63 1.93
N ALA A 458 -0.76 -16.54 2.61
CA ALA A 458 -1.17 -16.55 4.01
C ALA A 458 -2.44 -15.75 4.25
N GLY A 459 -3.23 -16.18 5.24
CA GLY A 459 -4.37 -15.43 5.74
C GLY A 459 -5.14 -16.15 6.84
N ARG A 460 -6.46 -16.31 6.65
CA ARG A 460 -7.33 -16.99 7.62
C ARG A 460 -8.49 -17.74 6.96
N TYR A 461 -9.09 -18.66 7.71
CA TYR A 461 -10.38 -19.28 7.37
C TYR A 461 -11.29 -19.47 8.58
N ALA A 462 -12.61 -19.51 8.37
CA ALA A 462 -13.62 -19.88 9.35
C ALA A 462 -13.89 -21.39 9.34
N ILE A 463 -14.64 -21.93 10.32
CA ILE A 463 -15.16 -23.31 10.25
C ILE A 463 -16.64 -23.34 10.62
N GLU A 464 -17.42 -24.17 9.92
CA GLU A 464 -18.85 -24.38 10.21
C GLU A 464 -19.12 -24.76 11.66
N GLY A 465 -20.03 -24.04 12.32
CA GLY A 465 -20.42 -24.33 13.70
C GLY A 465 -19.36 -24.05 14.76
N GLU A 466 -18.14 -23.66 14.37
CA GLU A 466 -17.17 -23.03 15.25
C GLU A 466 -17.32 -21.51 15.16
N ASN A 467 -17.24 -20.83 16.31
CA ASN A 467 -17.05 -19.38 16.30
C ASN A 467 -15.55 -19.09 16.16
N GLY A 468 -15.19 -18.10 15.35
CA GLY A 468 -13.83 -17.58 15.22
C GLY A 468 -13.08 -18.05 13.97
N THR A 469 -11.79 -17.71 13.91
CA THR A 469 -10.94 -17.87 12.72
C THR A 469 -9.63 -18.61 13.00
N LYS A 470 -9.13 -19.34 12.01
CA LYS A 470 -7.91 -20.17 12.06
C LYS A 470 -6.90 -19.68 11.03
N THR A 471 -5.61 -19.95 11.28
CA THR A 471 -4.51 -19.65 10.36
C THR A 471 -4.70 -20.37 9.03
N LEU A 472 -4.52 -19.66 7.92
CA LEU A 472 -4.51 -20.24 6.58
C LEU A 472 -3.13 -20.04 5.95
N THR A 473 -2.56 -21.13 5.44
CA THR A 473 -1.34 -21.14 4.64
C THR A 473 -1.55 -22.03 3.42
N GLU A 474 -1.21 -21.53 2.25
CA GLU A 474 -1.34 -22.25 0.98
C GLU A 474 -0.02 -22.20 0.21
N ARG A 475 0.21 -23.21 -0.63
CA ARG A 475 1.41 -23.34 -1.46
C ARG A 475 1.05 -23.73 -2.88
N TYR A 476 1.53 -22.94 -3.84
CA TYR A 476 1.63 -23.32 -5.24
C TYR A 476 2.86 -24.21 -5.47
N SER A 477 2.71 -25.21 -6.33
CA SER A 477 3.85 -25.95 -6.87
C SER A 477 3.58 -26.34 -8.33
N ALA A 478 4.56 -26.07 -9.20
CA ALA A 478 4.59 -26.56 -10.57
C ALA A 478 4.74 -28.11 -10.64
N PRO A 479 4.38 -28.75 -11.77
CA PRO A 479 4.37 -30.22 -11.92
C PRO A 479 5.74 -30.92 -11.90
#